data_AF-A0A3D2MQS7-F1
#
_entry.id   AF-A0A3D2MQS7-F1
#
_cell.length_a   1.000
_cell.length_b   1.000
_cell.length_c   1.000
_cell.angle_alpha   90.00
_cell.angle_beta   90.00
_cell.angle_gamma   90.00
#
_symmetry.space_group_name_H-M   'P 1'
#
loop_
_entity.id
_entity.type
_entity.pdbx_description
1 polymer ?
#
loop_
_entity_poly.entity_id
_entity_poly.type
_entity_poly.pdbx_seq_one_letter_code
_entity_poly.pdbx_strand_id
1 'polypeptide(L)' 'KIACIGPITAQTARELGLVVDIEAREFTIDGLVEAIVGASPGDVPLQPEE' A
#
# COMPACT_ATOMS: atom_id res chain seq x y z
N LYS A 1 -9.28 -4.25 -2.85
CA LYS A 1 -8.69 -3.23 -1.96
C LYS A 1 -7.82 -2.32 -2.80
N ILE A 2 -7.88 -1.00 -2.62
CA ILE A 2 -7.05 -0.01 -3.32
C ILE A 2 -5.88 0.36 -2.41
N ALA A 3 -4.66 0.25 -2.95
CA ALA A 3 -3.44 0.68 -2.28
C ALA A 3 -2.81 1.86 -3.01
N CYS A 4 -2.32 2.85 -2.26
CA CYS A 4 -1.64 4.02 -2.80
C CYS A 4 -0.22 4.13 -2.26
N ILE A 5 0.73 4.48 -3.14
CA ILE A 5 2.16 4.65 -2.83
C ILE A 5 2.42 5.82 -1.86
N GLY A 6 1.48 6.74 -1.70
CA GLY A 6 1.63 7.86 -0.79
C GLY A 6 0.41 8.79 -0.75
N PRO A 7 0.48 9.85 0.06
CA PRO A 7 -0.67 10.68 0.42
C PRO A 7 -1.25 11.47 -0.74
N ILE A 8 -0.42 11.90 -1.69
CA ILE A 8 -0.87 12.68 -2.87
C ILE A 8 -1.72 11.78 -3.77
N THR A 9 -1.24 10.59 -4.13
CA THR A 9 -2.00 9.62 -4.93
C THR A 9 -3.28 9.21 -4.22
N ALA A 10 -3.23 9.00 -2.90
CA ALA A 10 -4.39 8.67 -2.10
C ALA A 10 -5.43 9.80 -2.08
N GLN A 11 -5.00 11.05 -1.99
CA GLN A 11 -5.89 12.21 -2.11
C GLN A 11 -6.57 12.26 -3.47
N THR A 12 -5.82 12.15 -4.58
CA THR A 12 -6.39 12.13 -5.93
C THR A 12 -7.38 10.97 -6.11
N ALA A 13 -7.05 9.78 -5.60
CA ALA A 13 -7.96 8.64 -5.65
C ALA A 13 -9.27 8.93 -4.91
N ARG A 14 -9.20 9.51 -3.70
CA ARG A 14 -10.38 9.93 -2.92
C ARG A 14 -11.21 10.99 -3.63
N GLU A 15 -10.58 11.97 -4.27
CA GLU A 15 -11.25 13.01 -5.07
C GLU A 15 -11.99 12.44 -6.28
N LEU A 16 -11.48 11.35 -6.86
CA LEU A 16 -12.12 10.59 -7.93
C LEU A 16 -13.21 9.62 -7.43
N GLY A 17 -13.51 9.62 -6.13
CA GLY A 17 -14.53 8.77 -5.53
C GLY A 17 -14.07 7.32 -5.26
N LEU A 18 -12.75 7.06 -5.28
CA LEU A 18 -12.19 5.77 -4.92
C LEU A 18 -11.99 5.68 -3.40
N VAL A 19 -12.30 4.52 -2.84
CA VAL A 19 -12.02 4.21 -1.43
C VAL A 19 -10.61 3.63 -1.33
N VAL A 20 -9.69 4.38 -0.74
CA VAL A 20 -8.31 3.93 -0.47
C VAL A 20 -8.30 3.11 0.81
N ASP A 21 -8.03 1.81 0.69
CA ASP A 21 -7.98 0.87 1.81
C ASP A 21 -6.59 0.84 2.47
N ILE A 22 -5.54 1.11 1.70
CA ILE A 22 -4.13 0.94 2.11
C ILE A 22 -3.32 2.13 1.59
N GLU A 23 -2.50 2.73 2.45
CA GLU A 23 -1.58 3.80 2.08
C GLU A 23 -0.18 3.42 2.59
N ALA A 24 0.81 3.41 1.70
CA ALA A 24 2.19 3.05 2.05
C ALA A 24 2.83 4.14 2.93
N ARG A 25 3.60 3.73 3.93
CA ARG A 25 4.34 4.66 4.80
C ARG A 25 5.63 5.15 4.15
N GLU A 26 6.29 4.26 3.41
CA GLU A 26 7.47 4.57 2.62
C GLU A 26 7.08 4.63 1.14
N PHE A 27 7.58 5.65 0.44
CA PHE A 27 7.25 5.91 -0.96
C PHE A 27 8.18 5.14 -1.91
N THR A 28 8.40 3.87 -1.59
CA THR A 28 9.24 2.91 -2.31
C THR A 28 8.38 1.73 -2.78
N ILE A 29 8.89 0.95 -3.73
CA ILE A 29 8.21 -0.27 -4.18
C ILE A 29 8.04 -1.23 -2.99
N ASP A 30 9.11 -1.45 -2.23
CA ASP A 30 9.10 -2.35 -1.06
C ASP A 30 8.09 -1.89 -0.01
N GLY A 31 8.07 -0.60 0.32
CA GLY A 31 7.11 -0.04 1.28
C GLY A 31 5.65 -0.20 0.85
N LEU A 32 5.36 -0.15 -0.45
CA LEU A 32 4.01 -0.42 -0.97
C LEU A 32 3.67 -1.91 -0.90
N VAL A 33 4.61 -2.79 -1.27
CA VAL A 33 4.41 -4.24 -1.19
C VAL A 33 4.17 -4.66 0.26
N GLU A 34 4.98 -4.18 1.21
CA GLU A 34 4.79 -4.42 2.64
C GLU A 34 3.41 -3.95 3.13
N ALA A 35 2.98 -2.75 2.72
CA ALA A 35 1.67 -2.23 3.09
C ALA A 35 0.52 -3.09 2.54
N ILE A 36 0.66 -3.63 1.32
CA ILE A 36 -0.33 -4.52 0.70
C ILE A 36 -0.38 -5.88 1.42
N VAL A 37 0.78 -6.50 1.65
CA VAL A 37 0.88 -7.81 2.29
C VAL A 37 0.39 -7.73 3.74
N GLY A 38 0.82 -6.73 4.50
CA GLY A 38 0.41 -6.52 5.90
C GLY A 38 -1.08 -6.25 6.09
N ALA A 39 -1.79 -5.79 5.05
CA ALA A 39 -3.23 -5.56 5.06
C ALA A 39 -4.07 -6.80 4.69
N SER A 40 -3.43 -7.91 4.31
CA SER A 40 -4.11 -9.18 4.01
C SER A 40 -3.98 -10.15 5.20
N PRO A 41 -5.08 -10.63 5.79
CA PRO A 41 -5.01 -11.70 6.79
C PRO A 41 -4.72 -13.01 6.05
N GLY A 42 -3.45 -13.32 5.76
CA GLY A 42 -3.15 -14.58 5.08
C GLY A 42 -1.74 -14.87 4.61
N ASP A 43 -0.86 -13.88 4.38
CA ASP A 43 0.43 -14.18 3.75
C ASP A 43 1.66 -13.62 4.47
N VAL A 44 2.64 -14.52 4.50
CA VAL A 44 3.90 -14.62 5.25
C VAL A 44 4.85 -13.44 5.01
N PRO A 45 5.78 -13.14 5.94
CA PRO A 45 6.79 -12.10 5.73
C PRO A 45 7.60 -12.41 4.47
N LEU A 46 7.74 -11.43 3.58
CA LEU A 46 8.76 -11.48 2.52
C LEU A 46 10.11 -11.52 3.23
N GLN A 47 10.78 -12.66 3.14
CA GLN A 47 12.13 -12.87 3.66
C GLN A 47 13.11 -11.94 2.92
N PRO A 48 14.18 -11.49 3.58
CA PRO A 48 15.16 -10.61 2.95
C PRO A 48 15.81 -11.31 1.76
N GLU A 49 15.82 -10.62 0.62
CA GLU A 49 16.75 -10.91 -0.46
C GLU A 49 18.12 -10.32 -0.08
N GLU A 50 19.15 -11.17 -0.13
CA GLU A 50 20.52 -10.92 0.35
C GLU A 50 21.16 -9.61 -0.13
#